data_AF-A0A173W830-F1
#
_entry.id   AF-A0A173W830-F1
#
_cell.length_a   1.000
_cell.length_b   1.000
_cell.length_c   1.000
_cell.angle_alpha   90.00
_cell.angle_beta   90.00
_cell.angle_gamma   90.00
#
_symmetry.space_group_name_H-M   'P 1'
#
loop_
_entity.id
_entity.type
_entity.pdbx_description
1 polymer ?
#
loop_
_entity_poly.entity_id
_entity_poly.type
_entity_poly.pdbx_seq_one_letter_code
_entity_poly.pdbx_strand_id
1 'polypeptide(L)'
;MAITANVTNGKLDKTNTTPTQNRKTSSAKASGSNLGYDDFLKLLSAEMQYQDPLEPTSNTDYVAQMATFSQLEATLSMKESMSSSYDQTTKSAALSLVGKEVIVTDKDSASGYYSGKVDYVTYKDGKIQLSINEKMYDYSSLYSVSTDEYYDAIVNSSTFSGLIAKFPKIEDLTIDSKGSIEEARKFYDGLSDYGKQFINASDYSKLQAYEDKLKELIAADKNNQADSKENDTNQTA
;
A
#
# COMPACT_ATOMS: atom_id res chain seq x y z
N MET A 1 -6.32 -4.53 -45.93
CA MET A 1 -7.52 -5.31 -46.26
C MET A 1 -8.43 -5.19 -45.07
N ALA A 2 -9.62 -4.63 -45.29
CA ALA A 2 -10.63 -4.46 -44.26
C ALA A 2 -11.21 -5.83 -43.88
N ILE A 3 -11.42 -6.06 -42.59
CA ILE A 3 -12.32 -7.10 -42.10
C ILE A 3 -13.73 -6.57 -42.27
N THR A 4 -14.38 -6.89 -43.38
CA THR A 4 -15.82 -6.64 -43.55
C THR A 4 -16.57 -7.76 -42.83
N ALA A 5 -17.08 -7.47 -41.64
CA ALA A 5 -18.11 -8.30 -41.03
C ALA A 5 -19.45 -7.98 -41.72
N ASN A 6 -20.10 -8.98 -42.30
CA ASN A 6 -21.43 -8.79 -42.90
C ASN A 6 -22.45 -8.54 -41.78
N VAL A 7 -23.24 -7.47 -41.91
CA VAL A 7 -24.33 -7.13 -40.99
C VAL A 7 -25.64 -7.54 -41.66
N THR A 8 -26.39 -8.45 -41.04
CA THR A 8 -27.73 -8.84 -41.50
C THR A 8 -28.73 -8.57 -40.37
N ASN A 9 -29.72 -7.71 -40.60
CA ASN A 9 -30.73 -7.29 -39.61
C ASN A 9 -30.16 -6.79 -38.26
N GLY A 10 -29.08 -6.01 -38.27
CA GLY A 10 -28.62 -5.25 -37.11
C GLY A 10 -27.96 -6.07 -35.98
N LYS A 11 -27.57 -7.32 -36.22
CA LYS A 11 -26.71 -8.10 -35.32
C LYS A 11 -25.47 -8.62 -36.05
N LEU A 12 -24.31 -8.55 -35.38
CA LEU A 12 -23.02 -9.05 -35.87
C LEU A 12 -22.98 -10.59 -35.78
N ASP A 13 -22.75 -11.27 -36.90
CA ASP A 13 -22.57 -12.72 -36.96
C ASP A 13 -21.13 -13.08 -36.52
N LYS A 14 -21.00 -13.88 -35.47
CA LYS A 14 -19.72 -14.22 -34.81
C LYS A 14 -19.08 -15.53 -35.32
N THR A 15 -19.60 -16.14 -36.39
CA THR A 15 -19.22 -17.51 -36.76
C THR A 15 -18.14 -17.66 -37.84
N ASN A 16 -17.59 -16.57 -38.39
CA ASN A 16 -16.50 -16.67 -39.38
C ASN A 16 -15.34 -15.72 -39.07
N THR A 17 -14.34 -16.23 -38.35
CA THR A 17 -13.06 -15.54 -38.12
C THR A 17 -11.93 -16.48 -38.49
N THR A 18 -11.18 -16.17 -39.56
CA THR A 18 -9.88 -16.81 -39.86
C THR A 18 -8.80 -15.73 -39.90
N PRO A 19 -7.61 -15.93 -39.29
CA PRO A 19 -6.65 -14.85 -39.07
C PRO A 19 -5.56 -14.82 -40.16
N THR A 20 -5.27 -13.65 -40.73
CA THR A 20 -4.00 -13.41 -41.45
C THR A 20 -3.46 -12.00 -41.25
N GLN A 21 -2.39 -11.97 -40.46
CA GLN A 21 -1.16 -11.16 -40.47
C GLN A 21 -1.04 -9.82 -41.23
N ASN A 22 -0.55 -8.85 -40.44
CA ASN A 22 0.58 -7.95 -40.71
C ASN A 22 0.41 -6.84 -41.76
N ARG A 23 0.07 -5.63 -41.30
CA ARG A 23 0.46 -4.40 -42.00
C ARG A 23 0.78 -3.30 -40.97
N LYS A 24 2.05 -2.91 -40.91
CA LYS A 24 2.52 -1.68 -40.26
C LYS A 24 1.67 -0.51 -40.79
N THR A 25 0.82 0.06 -39.95
CA THR A 25 0.23 1.37 -40.17
C THR A 25 0.87 2.33 -39.20
N SER A 26 1.71 3.18 -39.79
CA SER A 26 2.18 4.45 -39.26
C SER A 26 1.15 5.11 -38.34
N SER A 27 1.60 5.49 -37.15
CA SER A 27 0.90 6.34 -36.20
C SER A 27 0.55 7.68 -36.85
N ALA A 28 -0.64 7.76 -37.46
CA ALA A 28 -1.30 9.03 -37.69
C ALA A 28 -1.81 9.49 -36.32
N LYS A 29 -1.04 10.40 -35.72
CA LYS A 29 -1.39 11.16 -34.53
C LYS A 29 -2.80 11.72 -34.73
N ALA A 30 -3.68 11.44 -33.77
CA ALA A 30 -5.03 11.98 -33.74
C ALA A 30 -4.98 13.52 -33.68
N SER A 31 -5.08 14.16 -34.84
CA SER A 31 -5.43 15.57 -34.97
C SER A 31 -6.96 15.64 -35.05
N GLY A 32 -7.63 15.40 -33.92
CA GLY A 32 -9.07 15.11 -33.88
C GLY A 32 -9.94 16.09 -33.09
N SER A 33 -9.43 17.25 -32.66
CA SER A 33 -10.19 18.13 -31.75
C SER A 33 -10.20 19.61 -32.13
N ASN A 34 -9.48 20.01 -33.20
CA ASN A 34 -9.44 21.42 -33.65
C ASN A 34 -10.30 21.68 -34.89
N LEU A 35 -10.93 20.64 -35.47
CA LEU A 35 -11.63 20.76 -36.75
C LEU A 35 -12.91 21.61 -36.66
N GLY A 36 -13.66 21.53 -35.55
CA GLY A 36 -14.88 22.34 -35.37
C GLY A 36 -14.62 23.82 -35.09
N TYR A 37 -13.55 24.14 -34.36
CA TYR A 37 -13.21 25.51 -33.98
C TYR A 37 -12.55 26.29 -35.12
N ASP A 38 -11.62 25.67 -35.85
CA ASP A 38 -10.92 26.33 -36.98
C ASP A 38 -11.85 26.52 -38.18
N ASP A 39 -12.77 25.60 -38.43
CA ASP A 39 -13.80 25.75 -39.48
C ASP A 39 -14.89 26.75 -39.05
N PHE A 40 -15.15 26.88 -37.73
CA PHE A 40 -15.99 27.94 -37.16
C PHE A 40 -15.39 29.34 -37.32
N LEU A 41 -14.09 29.53 -37.04
CA LEU A 41 -13.42 30.83 -37.22
C LEU A 41 -13.38 31.25 -38.69
N LYS A 42 -13.25 30.30 -39.63
CA LYS A 42 -13.35 30.57 -41.07
C LYS A 42 -14.76 30.96 -41.48
N LEU A 43 -15.79 30.30 -40.93
CA LEU A 43 -17.18 30.65 -41.20
C LEU A 43 -17.54 32.03 -40.63
N LEU A 44 -17.12 32.33 -39.39
CA LEU A 44 -17.28 33.64 -38.76
C LEU A 44 -16.58 34.77 -39.55
N SER A 45 -15.37 34.50 -40.05
CA SER A 45 -14.63 35.45 -40.88
C SER A 45 -15.28 35.66 -42.25
N ALA A 46 -15.89 34.62 -42.83
CA ALA A 46 -16.62 34.72 -44.09
C ALA A 46 -17.94 35.48 -43.92
N GLU A 47 -18.66 35.27 -42.81
CA GLU A 47 -19.91 35.95 -42.49
C GLU A 47 -19.73 37.44 -42.19
N MET A 48 -18.68 37.84 -41.44
CA MET A 48 -18.32 39.25 -41.23
C MET A 48 -18.01 40.00 -42.53
N GLN A 49 -17.62 39.29 -43.59
CA GLN A 49 -17.26 39.85 -44.89
C GLN A 49 -18.46 39.94 -45.85
N TYR A 50 -19.56 39.22 -45.58
CA TYR A 50 -20.73 39.08 -46.46
C TYR A 50 -22.08 39.34 -45.78
N GLN A 51 -22.13 40.00 -44.61
CA GLN A 51 -23.43 40.34 -43.99
C GLN A 51 -24.22 41.36 -44.81
N ASP A 52 -25.41 40.97 -45.25
CA ASP A 52 -26.47 41.91 -45.60
C ASP A 52 -27.02 42.53 -44.30
N PRO A 53 -26.98 43.87 -44.13
CA PRO A 53 -27.33 44.55 -42.89
C PRO A 53 -28.79 44.41 -42.43
N LEU A 54 -29.66 43.74 -43.19
CA LEU A 54 -31.09 43.64 -42.90
C LEU A 54 -31.51 42.45 -42.02
N GLU A 55 -30.73 41.35 -41.88
CA GLU A 55 -31.07 40.22 -40.97
C GLU A 55 -29.86 39.58 -40.22
N PRO A 56 -29.30 40.24 -39.19
CA PRO A 56 -28.13 39.73 -38.44
C PRO A 56 -28.43 38.72 -37.32
N THR A 57 -29.70 38.43 -37.02
CA THR A 57 -30.11 37.72 -35.78
C THR A 57 -30.04 36.20 -35.87
N SER A 58 -30.42 35.58 -36.99
CA SER A 58 -30.53 34.11 -37.10
C SER A 58 -29.17 33.37 -37.06
N ASN A 59 -28.09 33.99 -37.56
CA ASN A 59 -26.79 33.34 -37.66
C ASN A 59 -25.98 33.46 -36.35
N THR A 60 -26.18 34.54 -35.61
CA THR A 60 -25.56 34.75 -34.28
C THR A 60 -26.06 33.72 -33.26
N ASP A 61 -27.34 33.36 -33.31
CA ASP A 61 -27.94 32.39 -32.39
C ASP A 61 -27.41 30.96 -32.63
N TYR A 62 -27.20 30.56 -33.89
CA TYR A 62 -26.61 29.25 -34.22
C TYR A 62 -25.14 29.18 -33.76
N VAL A 63 -24.38 30.26 -33.97
CA VAL A 63 -23.01 30.42 -33.51
C VAL A 63 -22.92 30.34 -31.97
N ALA A 64 -23.81 31.02 -31.26
CA ALA A 64 -23.86 30.96 -29.79
C ALA A 64 -24.20 29.55 -29.27
N GLN A 65 -25.09 28.82 -29.94
CA GLN A 65 -25.39 27.43 -29.60
C GLN A 65 -24.21 26.49 -29.87
N MET A 66 -23.52 26.61 -31.00
CA MET A 66 -22.31 25.82 -31.31
C MET A 66 -21.16 26.10 -30.35
N ALA A 67 -20.95 27.35 -29.96
CA ALA A 67 -19.97 27.72 -28.93
C ALA A 67 -20.31 27.06 -27.58
N THR A 68 -21.61 27.01 -27.21
CA THR A 68 -22.09 26.34 -26.00
C THR A 68 -21.83 24.83 -26.05
N PHE A 69 -22.10 24.17 -27.19
CA PHE A 69 -21.79 22.74 -27.37
C PHE A 69 -20.29 22.45 -27.34
N SER A 70 -19.47 23.30 -27.96
CA SER A 70 -18.01 23.17 -27.95
C SER A 70 -17.44 23.30 -26.53
N GLN A 71 -18.00 24.22 -25.73
CA GLN A 71 -17.65 24.37 -24.32
C GLN A 71 -18.03 23.14 -23.49
N LEU A 72 -19.19 22.53 -23.77
CA LEU A 72 -19.61 21.29 -23.12
C LEU A 72 -18.68 20.13 -23.49
N GLU A 73 -18.33 19.98 -24.77
CA GLU A 73 -17.41 18.94 -25.24
C GLU A 73 -16.00 19.11 -24.65
N ALA A 74 -15.48 20.34 -24.57
CA ALA A 74 -14.22 20.64 -23.91
C ALA A 74 -14.28 20.29 -22.41
N THR A 75 -15.41 20.56 -21.74
CA THR A 75 -15.63 20.21 -20.34
C THR A 75 -15.66 18.69 -20.13
N LEU A 76 -16.33 17.96 -21.01
CA LEU A 76 -16.37 16.49 -20.98
C LEU A 76 -14.98 15.89 -21.24
N SER A 77 -14.24 16.42 -22.21
CA SER A 77 -12.86 16.00 -22.51
C SER A 77 -11.89 16.27 -21.36
N MET A 78 -12.07 17.40 -20.66
CA MET A 78 -11.31 17.72 -19.46
C MET A 78 -11.64 16.75 -18.33
N LYS A 79 -12.92 16.43 -18.10
CA LYS A 79 -13.34 15.44 -17.10
C LYS A 79 -12.72 14.06 -17.37
N GLU A 80 -12.73 13.62 -18.62
CA GLU A 80 -12.13 12.34 -19.03
C GLU A 80 -10.61 12.32 -18.79
N SER A 81 -9.93 13.40 -19.18
CA SER A 81 -8.48 13.57 -18.95
C SER A 81 -8.15 13.56 -17.46
N MET A 82 -8.99 14.21 -16.64
CA MET A 82 -8.83 14.22 -15.18
C MET A 82 -9.05 12.83 -14.57
N SER A 83 -10.06 12.09 -15.03
CA SER A 83 -10.31 10.71 -14.58
C SER A 83 -9.13 9.80 -14.92
N SER A 84 -8.63 9.89 -16.15
CA SER A 84 -7.45 9.12 -16.60
C SER A 84 -6.19 9.46 -15.78
N SER A 85 -6.00 10.74 -15.44
CA SER A 85 -4.89 11.20 -14.60
C SER A 85 -4.99 10.70 -13.15
N TYR A 86 -6.19 10.72 -12.59
CA TYR A 86 -6.47 10.16 -11.26
C TYR A 86 -6.18 8.66 -11.21
N ASP A 87 -6.63 7.92 -12.22
CA ASP A 87 -6.34 6.50 -12.34
C ASP A 87 -4.83 6.26 -12.42
N GLN A 88 -4.10 6.99 -13.27
CA GLN A 88 -2.66 6.84 -13.41
C GLN A 88 -1.90 7.16 -12.11
N THR A 89 -2.34 8.17 -11.36
CA THR A 89 -1.78 8.54 -10.05
C THR A 89 -2.02 7.43 -9.04
N THR A 90 -3.25 6.93 -8.96
CA THR A 90 -3.62 5.84 -8.04
C THR A 90 -2.88 4.55 -8.39
N LYS A 91 -2.72 4.24 -9.68
CA LYS A 91 -1.89 3.12 -10.15
C LYS A 91 -0.45 3.26 -9.66
N SER A 92 0.15 4.43 -9.83
CA SER A 92 1.53 4.70 -9.40
C SER A 92 1.69 4.59 -7.88
N ALA A 93 0.71 5.10 -7.11
CA ALA A 93 0.69 4.96 -5.66
C ALA A 93 0.60 3.49 -5.24
N ALA A 94 -0.28 2.71 -5.85
CA ALA A 94 -0.41 1.27 -5.57
C ALA A 94 0.87 0.50 -5.88
N LEU A 95 1.54 0.78 -7.00
CA LEU A 95 2.83 0.15 -7.33
C LEU A 95 3.91 0.43 -6.27
N SER A 96 3.86 1.58 -5.61
CA SER A 96 4.80 1.92 -4.54
C SER A 96 4.55 1.16 -3.22
N LEU A 97 3.41 0.45 -3.12
CA LEU A 97 3.10 -0.40 -1.97
C LEU A 97 3.79 -1.76 -2.04
N VAL A 98 4.22 -2.20 -3.23
CA VAL A 98 4.91 -3.49 -3.39
C VAL A 98 6.14 -3.53 -2.48
N GLY A 99 6.23 -4.59 -1.69
CA GLY A 99 7.29 -4.80 -0.71
C GLY A 99 7.11 -4.06 0.62
N LYS A 100 6.10 -3.20 0.78
CA LYS A 100 5.76 -2.57 2.06
C LYS A 100 4.78 -3.42 2.86
N GLU A 101 4.81 -3.27 4.18
CA GLU A 101 3.78 -3.81 5.07
C GLU A 101 2.52 -2.94 5.00
N VAL A 102 1.37 -3.57 4.77
CA VAL A 102 0.08 -2.88 4.69
C VAL A 102 -0.95 -3.55 5.58
N ILE A 103 -1.92 -2.76 6.02
CA ILE A 103 -3.14 -3.24 6.66
C ILE A 103 -4.30 -2.96 5.71
N VAL A 104 -5.12 -3.98 5.46
CA VAL A 104 -6.35 -3.90 4.68
C VAL A 104 -7.55 -4.25 5.54
N THR A 105 -8.71 -3.72 5.18
CA THR A 105 -9.99 -4.10 5.80
C THR A 105 -10.43 -5.46 5.29
N ASP A 106 -10.68 -6.39 6.21
CA ASP A 106 -11.11 -7.75 5.91
C ASP A 106 -12.28 -8.12 6.85
N LYS A 107 -13.48 -8.21 6.28
CA LYS A 107 -14.71 -8.50 7.05
C LYS A 107 -14.74 -9.94 7.59
N ASP A 108 -13.97 -10.83 7.00
CA ASP A 108 -13.91 -12.24 7.39
C ASP A 108 -12.85 -12.47 8.49
N SER A 109 -11.99 -11.48 8.74
CA SER A 109 -11.01 -11.51 9.82
C SER A 109 -11.65 -11.14 11.16
N ALA A 110 -11.26 -11.82 12.24
CA ALA A 110 -11.79 -11.58 13.58
C ALA A 110 -11.55 -10.14 14.09
N SER A 111 -10.50 -9.48 13.61
CA SER A 111 -10.19 -8.08 13.95
C SER A 111 -10.85 -7.07 13.00
N GLY A 112 -11.48 -7.53 11.90
CA GLY A 112 -11.91 -6.67 10.79
C GLY A 112 -10.76 -6.20 9.88
N TYR A 113 -9.52 -6.63 10.16
CA TYR A 113 -8.33 -6.23 9.43
C TYR A 113 -7.44 -7.43 9.10
N TYR A 114 -6.67 -7.29 8.02
CA TYR A 114 -5.63 -8.22 7.62
C TYR A 114 -4.35 -7.44 7.35
N SER A 115 -3.20 -7.97 7.80
CA SER A 115 -1.89 -7.34 7.66
C SER A 115 -0.95 -8.26 6.90
N GLY A 116 -0.08 -7.66 6.10
CA GLY A 116 1.05 -8.36 5.51
C GLY A 116 1.76 -7.53 4.45
N LYS A 117 2.90 -8.04 4.01
CA LYS A 117 3.67 -7.48 2.91
C LYS A 117 2.92 -7.62 1.59
N VAL A 118 2.92 -6.57 0.78
CA VAL A 118 2.38 -6.63 -0.58
C VAL A 118 3.37 -7.33 -1.51
N ASP A 119 2.97 -8.48 -2.06
CA ASP A 119 3.80 -9.26 -2.99
C ASP A 119 3.85 -8.62 -4.39
N TYR A 120 2.67 -8.24 -4.89
CA TYR A 120 2.53 -7.55 -6.17
C TYR A 120 1.19 -6.81 -6.25
N VAL A 121 1.12 -5.90 -7.21
CA VAL A 121 -0.12 -5.21 -7.57
C VAL A 121 -0.53 -5.62 -8.98
N THR A 122 -1.81 -5.88 -9.17
CA THR A 122 -2.37 -6.20 -10.48
C THR A 122 -3.56 -5.31 -10.80
N TYR A 123 -3.85 -5.19 -12.09
CA TYR A 123 -4.99 -4.46 -12.61
C TYR A 123 -5.92 -5.43 -13.30
N LYS A 124 -7.07 -5.69 -12.70
CA LYS A 124 -8.06 -6.63 -13.21
C LYS A 124 -9.45 -6.00 -13.13
N ASP A 125 -10.22 -6.12 -14.20
CA ASP A 125 -11.60 -5.61 -14.27
C ASP A 125 -11.74 -4.10 -13.95
N GLY A 126 -10.73 -3.31 -14.34
CA GLY A 126 -10.68 -1.87 -14.07
C GLY A 126 -10.38 -1.51 -12.60
N LYS A 127 -10.08 -2.49 -11.75
CA LYS A 127 -9.73 -2.30 -10.35
C LYS A 127 -8.26 -2.63 -10.10
N ILE A 128 -7.71 -1.95 -9.11
CA ILE A 128 -6.38 -2.21 -8.59
C ILE A 128 -6.51 -3.24 -7.46
N GLN A 129 -5.78 -4.35 -7.55
CA GLN A 129 -5.75 -5.40 -6.54
C GLN A 129 -4.33 -5.56 -5.99
N LEU A 130 -4.25 -5.72 -4.67
CA LEU A 130 -3.03 -5.96 -3.91
C LEU A 130 -3.01 -7.44 -3.52
N SER A 131 -1.92 -8.14 -3.84
CA SER A 131 -1.68 -9.49 -3.33
C SER A 131 -0.95 -9.39 -1.99
N ILE A 132 -1.54 -9.97 -0.95
CA ILE A 132 -0.99 -10.03 0.41
C ILE A 132 -1.12 -11.48 0.89
N ASN A 133 0.00 -12.18 1.07
CA ASN A 133 0.03 -13.58 1.52
C ASN A 133 -0.91 -14.48 0.68
N GLU A 134 -0.76 -14.42 -0.64
CA GLU A 134 -1.57 -15.17 -1.63
C GLU A 134 -3.05 -14.76 -1.75
N LYS A 135 -3.54 -13.85 -0.90
CA LYS A 135 -4.91 -13.31 -0.96
C LYS A 135 -4.95 -11.98 -1.71
N MET A 136 -6.00 -11.80 -2.50
CA MET A 136 -6.22 -10.57 -3.26
C MET A 136 -7.17 -9.63 -2.53
N TYR A 137 -6.73 -8.39 -2.34
CA TYR A 137 -7.51 -7.32 -1.73
C TYR A 137 -7.64 -6.15 -2.70
N ASP A 138 -8.84 -5.56 -2.80
CA ASP A 138 -9.01 -4.33 -3.59
C ASP A 138 -8.20 -3.19 -2.96
N TYR A 139 -7.56 -2.33 -3.77
CA TYR A 139 -6.80 -1.17 -3.28
C TYR A 139 -7.64 -0.26 -2.37
N SER A 140 -8.95 -0.15 -2.63
CA SER A 140 -9.88 0.60 -1.78
C SER A 140 -10.04 0.05 -0.36
N SER A 141 -9.61 -1.18 -0.10
CA SER A 141 -9.61 -1.78 1.25
C SER A 141 -8.38 -1.39 2.07
N LEU A 142 -7.37 -0.75 1.46
CA LEU A 142 -6.16 -0.29 2.13
C LEU A 142 -6.51 0.66 3.27
N TYR A 143 -6.09 0.28 4.48
CA TYR A 143 -6.28 1.04 5.70
C TYR A 143 -5.01 1.82 6.08
N SER A 144 -3.86 1.17 6.06
CA SER A 144 -2.58 1.81 6.34
C SER A 144 -1.42 1.14 5.62
N VAL A 145 -0.31 1.85 5.51
CA VAL A 145 0.97 1.35 5.02
C VAL A 145 2.06 1.75 6.00
N SER A 146 2.99 0.85 6.27
CA SER A 146 4.15 1.06 7.12
C SER A 146 5.43 0.61 6.44
N THR A 147 6.56 1.13 6.91
CA THR A 147 7.87 0.58 6.55
C THR A 147 8.09 -0.74 7.29
N ASP A 148 8.93 -1.59 6.71
CA ASP A 148 9.37 -2.83 7.38
C ASP A 148 10.00 -2.50 8.73
N GLU A 149 10.84 -1.47 8.80
CA GLU A 149 11.49 -1.05 10.04
C GLU A 149 10.50 -0.63 11.14
N TYR A 150 9.42 0.07 10.79
CA TYR A 150 8.36 0.41 11.76
C TYR A 150 7.57 -0.83 12.18
N TYR A 151 7.19 -1.67 11.22
CA TYR A 151 6.48 -2.91 11.51
C TYR A 151 7.28 -3.81 12.45
N ASP A 152 8.55 -4.04 12.14
CA ASP A 152 9.49 -4.82 12.94
C ASP A 152 9.66 -4.23 14.34
N ALA A 153 9.77 -2.90 14.46
CA ALA A 153 9.88 -2.25 15.76
C ALA A 153 8.65 -2.52 16.66
N ILE A 154 7.45 -2.45 16.10
CA ILE A 154 6.21 -2.71 16.85
C ILE A 154 6.08 -4.19 17.23
N VAL A 155 6.33 -5.11 16.29
CA VAL A 155 6.29 -6.56 16.55
C VAL A 155 7.33 -6.95 17.59
N ASN A 156 8.54 -6.43 17.48
CA ASN A 156 9.61 -6.69 18.43
C ASN A 156 9.30 -6.12 19.81
N SER A 157 8.71 -4.92 19.88
CA SER A 157 8.27 -4.34 21.16
C SER A 157 7.24 -5.24 21.85
N SER A 158 6.22 -5.70 21.12
CA SER A 158 5.23 -6.64 21.67
C SER A 158 5.85 -7.97 22.08
N THR A 159 6.79 -8.50 21.28
CA THR A 159 7.52 -9.74 21.58
C THR A 159 8.32 -9.59 22.87
N PHE A 160 9.05 -8.49 23.02
CA PHE A 160 9.82 -8.19 24.23
C PHE A 160 8.92 -8.13 25.47
N SER A 161 7.82 -7.38 25.41
CA SER A 161 6.83 -7.34 26.50
C SER A 161 6.29 -8.74 26.84
N GLY A 162 6.06 -9.58 25.83
CA GLY A 162 5.67 -10.98 26.01
C GLY A 162 6.73 -11.85 26.68
N LEU A 163 8.02 -11.63 26.41
CA LEU A 163 9.12 -12.31 27.10
C LEU A 163 9.18 -11.90 28.58
N ILE A 164 9.10 -10.59 28.87
CA ILE A 164 9.10 -10.07 30.24
C ILE A 164 7.88 -10.57 31.03
N ALA A 165 6.71 -10.68 30.40
CA ALA A 165 5.50 -11.18 31.04
C ALA A 165 5.57 -12.65 31.47
N LYS A 166 6.51 -13.43 30.92
CA LYS A 166 6.73 -14.84 31.31
C LYS A 166 7.61 -14.99 32.54
N PHE A 167 8.28 -13.93 33.00
CA PHE A 167 9.12 -14.02 34.19
C PHE A 167 8.26 -14.34 35.42
N PRO A 168 8.76 -15.18 36.34
CA PRO A 168 8.09 -15.36 37.63
C PRO A 168 8.05 -14.02 38.36
N LYS A 169 7.27 -13.93 39.45
CA LYS A 169 7.38 -12.76 40.32
C LYS A 169 8.81 -12.61 40.82
N ILE A 170 9.25 -11.38 41.04
CA ILE A 170 10.64 -11.10 41.41
C ILE A 170 11.02 -11.77 42.74
N GLU A 171 10.06 -11.94 43.65
CA GLU A 171 10.25 -12.62 44.94
C GLU A 171 10.43 -14.13 44.78
N ASP A 172 9.85 -14.71 43.72
CA ASP A 172 9.90 -16.15 43.42
C ASP A 172 11.03 -16.49 42.43
N LEU A 173 11.90 -15.51 42.12
CA LEU A 173 12.96 -15.69 41.15
C LEU A 173 14.01 -16.69 41.65
N THR A 174 14.36 -17.66 40.80
CA THR A 174 15.43 -18.62 41.04
C THR A 174 16.48 -18.57 39.93
N ILE A 175 17.63 -19.21 40.17
CA ILE A 175 18.72 -19.31 39.18
C ILE A 175 18.26 -20.02 37.90
N ASP A 176 17.23 -20.87 37.97
CA ASP A 176 16.67 -21.57 36.80
C ASP A 176 16.07 -20.61 35.76
N SER A 177 15.65 -19.42 36.19
CA SER A 177 15.11 -18.37 35.31
C SER A 177 16.18 -17.65 34.49
N LYS A 178 17.47 -17.96 34.71
CA LYS A 178 18.61 -17.35 34.01
C LYS A 178 18.46 -17.39 32.49
N GLY A 179 18.05 -18.53 31.94
CA GLY A 179 17.91 -18.70 30.50
C GLY A 179 16.93 -17.70 29.88
N SER A 180 15.73 -17.57 30.48
CA SER A 180 14.69 -16.66 30.02
C SER A 180 15.10 -15.18 30.14
N ILE A 181 15.83 -14.83 31.19
CA ILE A 181 16.34 -13.46 31.40
C ILE A 181 17.42 -13.12 30.37
N GLU A 182 18.37 -14.03 30.14
CA GLU A 182 19.40 -13.86 29.11
C GLU A 182 18.82 -13.83 27.70
N GLU A 183 17.75 -14.60 27.43
CA GLU A 183 17.02 -14.55 26.16
C GLU A 183 16.40 -13.18 25.93
N ALA A 184 15.69 -12.62 26.92
CA ALA A 184 15.11 -11.29 26.82
C ALA A 184 16.18 -10.19 26.64
N ARG A 185 17.32 -10.31 27.33
CA ARG A 185 18.47 -9.39 27.14
C ARG A 185 19.03 -9.48 25.74
N LYS A 186 19.31 -10.68 25.25
CA LYS A 186 19.81 -10.90 23.87
C LYS A 186 18.84 -10.35 22.84
N PHE A 187 17.54 -10.56 23.05
CA PHE A 187 16.50 -10.01 22.20
C PHE A 187 16.58 -8.48 22.16
N TYR A 188 16.61 -7.82 23.33
CA TYR A 188 16.71 -6.35 23.42
C TYR A 188 18.00 -5.81 22.79
N ASP A 189 19.14 -6.42 23.07
CA ASP A 189 20.44 -5.98 22.56
C ASP A 189 20.52 -6.11 21.03
N GLY A 190 19.85 -7.13 20.47
CA GLY A 190 19.73 -7.38 19.04
C GLY A 190 18.79 -6.43 18.28
N LEU A 191 18.03 -5.58 18.98
CA LEU A 191 17.17 -4.58 18.34
C LEU A 191 17.98 -3.44 17.73
N SER A 192 17.47 -2.88 16.62
CA SER A 192 17.99 -1.63 16.06
C SER A 192 17.78 -0.46 17.03
N ASP A 193 18.56 0.61 16.86
CA ASP A 193 18.41 1.83 17.67
C ASP A 193 17.01 2.44 17.53
N TYR A 194 16.42 2.36 16.33
CA TYR A 194 15.04 2.73 16.09
C TYR A 194 14.08 1.82 16.87
N GLY A 195 14.25 0.49 16.77
CA GLY A 195 13.40 -0.49 17.46
C GLY A 195 13.41 -0.34 18.99
N LYS A 196 14.56 -0.01 19.58
CA LYS A 196 14.70 0.23 21.02
C LYS A 196 13.83 1.39 21.52
N GLN A 197 13.52 2.38 20.68
CA GLN A 197 12.66 3.52 21.05
C GLN A 197 11.20 3.10 21.28
N PHE A 198 10.79 1.96 20.72
CA PHE A 198 9.43 1.43 20.86
C PHE A 198 9.28 0.51 22.07
N ILE A 199 10.37 0.17 22.75
CA ILE A 199 10.35 -0.67 23.93
C ILE A 199 9.75 0.10 25.10
N ASN A 200 8.77 -0.51 25.78
CA ASN A 200 8.16 0.10 26.95
C ASN A 200 9.20 0.28 28.06
N ALA A 201 9.32 1.51 28.58
CA ALA A 201 10.28 1.83 29.64
C ALA A 201 10.09 0.97 30.90
N SER A 202 8.84 0.63 31.26
CA SER A 202 8.55 -0.24 32.42
C SER A 202 9.07 -1.65 32.20
N ASP A 203 8.90 -2.22 31.00
CA ASP A 203 9.37 -3.57 30.70
C ASP A 203 10.90 -3.63 30.64
N TYR A 204 11.54 -2.59 30.12
CA TYR A 204 13.00 -2.47 30.18
C TYR A 204 13.52 -2.36 31.61
N SER A 205 12.90 -1.50 32.45
CA SER A 205 13.28 -1.40 33.86
C SER A 205 13.05 -2.70 34.63
N LYS A 206 11.99 -3.46 34.31
CA LYS A 206 11.80 -4.81 34.87
C LYS A 206 12.97 -5.70 34.49
N LEU A 207 13.33 -5.82 33.20
CA LEU A 207 14.45 -6.64 32.77
C LEU A 207 15.72 -6.35 33.60
N GLN A 208 16.06 -5.08 33.80
CA GLN A 208 17.21 -4.68 34.62
C GLN A 208 17.10 -5.19 36.07
N ALA A 209 15.93 -5.03 36.71
CA ALA A 209 15.72 -5.50 38.07
C ALA A 209 15.84 -7.04 38.19
N TYR A 210 15.32 -7.79 37.22
CA TYR A 210 15.45 -9.26 37.18
C TYR A 210 16.90 -9.70 37.00
N GLU A 211 17.66 -9.02 36.16
CA GLU A 211 19.09 -9.29 35.99
C GLU A 211 19.90 -9.03 37.24
N ASP A 212 19.63 -7.91 37.92
CA ASP A 212 20.33 -7.58 39.16
C ASP A 212 19.97 -8.58 40.26
N LYS A 213 18.70 -8.98 40.37
CA LYS A 213 18.30 -10.03 41.31
C LYS A 213 18.93 -11.38 41.00
N LEU A 214 19.02 -11.73 39.72
CA LEU A 214 19.68 -12.96 39.29
C LEU A 214 21.17 -12.95 39.64
N LYS A 215 21.87 -11.82 39.48
CA LYS A 215 23.27 -11.69 39.89
C LYS A 215 23.43 -11.89 41.41
N GLU A 216 22.54 -11.33 42.22
CA GLU A 216 22.53 -11.55 43.68
C GLU A 216 22.37 -13.03 44.03
N LEU A 217 21.39 -13.72 43.41
CA LEU A 217 21.13 -15.14 43.66
C LEU A 217 22.33 -16.01 43.29
N ILE A 218 22.98 -15.74 42.16
CA ILE A 218 24.19 -16.45 41.73
C ILE A 218 25.35 -16.19 42.69
N ALA A 219 25.51 -14.96 43.20
CA ALA A 219 26.55 -14.63 44.16
C ALA A 219 26.32 -15.33 45.51
N ALA A 220 25.07 -15.37 45.99
CA ALA A 220 24.69 -16.06 47.23
C ALA A 220 24.93 -17.57 47.14
N ASP A 221 24.58 -18.21 46.02
CA ASP A 221 24.82 -19.63 45.80
C ASP A 221 26.32 -19.99 45.80
N LYS A 222 27.15 -19.15 45.18
CA LYS A 222 28.62 -19.32 45.22
C LYS A 222 29.20 -19.25 46.63
N ASN A 223 28.69 -18.32 47.45
CA ASN A 223 29.15 -18.18 48.84
C ASN A 223 28.73 -19.39 49.69
N ASN A 224 27.49 -19.88 49.54
CA ASN A 224 27.02 -21.07 50.25
C ASN A 224 27.79 -22.34 49.88
N GLN A 225 28.19 -22.49 48.60
CA GLN A 225 29.04 -23.60 48.17
C GLN A 225 30.48 -23.51 48.67
N ALA A 226 30.99 -22.31 48.97
CA ALA A 226 32.33 -22.12 49.55
C ALA A 226 32.36 -22.49 51.04
N ASP A 227 31.38 -22.06 51.83
CA ASP A 227 31.24 -22.41 53.25
C ASP A 227 31.04 -23.93 53.46
N SER A 228 30.33 -24.58 52.53
CA SER A 228 30.13 -26.03 52.54
C SER A 228 31.44 -26.81 52.37
N LYS A 229 32.38 -26.28 51.57
CA LYS A 229 33.68 -26.93 51.31
C LYS A 229 34.67 -26.69 52.44
N GLU A 230 34.64 -25.54 53.11
CA GLU A 230 35.50 -25.29 54.27
C GLU A 230 35.13 -26.15 55.48
N ASN A 231 33.84 -26.41 55.71
CA ASN A 231 33.39 -27.24 56.83
C ASN A 231 33.72 -28.74 56.69
N ASP A 232 33.75 -29.27 55.46
CA ASP A 232 34.09 -30.69 55.21
C ASP A 232 35.60 -30.96 55.44
N THR A 233 36.46 -29.99 55.13
CA THR A 233 37.92 -30.11 55.37
C THR A 233 38.31 -30.10 56.86
N ASN A 234 37.46 -29.53 57.73
CA ASN A 234 37.74 -29.37 59.16
C ASN A 234 37.21 -30.52 60.04
N GLN A 235 36.53 -31.52 59.46
CA GLN A 235 36.06 -32.73 60.18
C GLN A 235 36.92 -33.99 59.94
N THR A 236 37.92 -33.93 59.05
CA THR A 236 38.82 -35.07 58.74
C THR A 236 40.27 -34.91 59.23
N ALA A 237 40.56 -33.97 60.12
CA ALA A 237 41.89 -33.79 60.73
C ALA A 237 41.96 -34.35 62.16
#